data_AF-A0ABD5S4C9-F1
#
_entry.id   AF-A0ABD5S4C9-F1
#
_cell.length_a   1.000
_cell.length_b   1.000
_cell.length_c   1.000
_cell.angle_alpha   90.00
_cell.angle_beta   90.00
_cell.angle_gamma   90.00
#
_symmetry.space_group_name_H-M   'P 1'
#
loop_
_entity.id
_entity.type
_entity.pdbx_description
1 polymer ?
#
loop_
_entity_poly.entity_id
_entity_poly.type
_entity_poly.pdbx_seq_one_letter_code
_entity_poly.pdbx_strand_id
1 'polypeptide(L)'
;ASFASEDLAEDAETEDRPAVQVGDPYAEKLLIECNEALIDEGLVLSARDLGAAGLGGASSELVAKGGHGARIDLDRVHQREPNMSPLEILLAESQERMCYEVAPEDVDRVRDLAARFDLGCSVVGEVTEGNYVCTFPADGAGDERGNGERETVVDVPAEFLADGAPTNDLDSVDPVQPDRDLPDVALAEAFEAVVSDPTTASKEWVYRQYDHEVGLRTAVDPGDDAAVMAMYETETGRNAGEGEVADDAEAEVGDDADGEGIG
;
A
#
# COMPACT_ATOMS: atom_id res chain seq x y z
N ALA A 1 10.50 -2.77 -10.92
CA ALA A 1 10.25 -1.31 -11.11
C ALA A 1 10.64 -0.74 -12.49
N SER A 2 11.77 -1.12 -13.12
CA SER A 2 12.20 -0.51 -14.40
C SER A 2 11.14 -0.62 -15.51
N PHE A 3 10.47 -1.77 -15.59
CA PHE A 3 9.39 -2.01 -16.55
C PHE A 3 8.25 -0.99 -16.48
N ALA A 4 7.85 -0.56 -15.29
CA ALA A 4 6.78 0.44 -15.12
C ALA A 4 7.20 1.87 -15.53
N SER A 5 8.49 2.06 -15.84
CA SER A 5 9.09 3.35 -16.22
C SER A 5 9.56 3.38 -17.68
N GLU A 6 9.40 2.28 -18.42
CA GLU A 6 9.78 2.17 -19.83
C GLU A 6 8.58 2.34 -20.77
N ASP A 7 8.84 2.82 -21.99
CA ASP A 7 7.82 2.91 -23.03
C ASP A 7 7.41 1.49 -23.48
N LEU A 8 6.10 1.20 -23.43
CA LEU A 8 5.55 -0.09 -23.86
C LEU A 8 5.66 -0.22 -25.39
N ALA A 9 6.67 -0.97 -25.85
CA ALA A 9 6.86 -1.29 -27.27
C ALA A 9 6.13 -2.59 -27.67
N GLU A 10 5.78 -2.73 -28.95
CA GLU A 10 5.03 -3.88 -29.51
C GLU A 10 5.72 -5.24 -29.31
N ASP A 11 7.05 -5.26 -29.08
CA ASP A 11 7.85 -6.48 -28.86
C ASP A 11 8.00 -6.88 -27.37
N ALA A 12 7.44 -6.11 -26.43
CA ALA A 12 7.53 -6.31 -24.97
C ALA A 12 6.95 -7.66 -24.49
N GLU A 13 5.96 -8.23 -25.21
CA GLU A 13 5.19 -9.39 -24.74
C GLU A 13 6.02 -10.67 -24.51
N THR A 14 7.20 -10.81 -25.12
CA THR A 14 8.04 -12.01 -24.98
C THR A 14 9.21 -11.84 -24.02
N GLU A 15 9.71 -10.60 -23.85
CA GLU A 15 10.87 -10.28 -22.98
C GLU A 15 10.43 -10.00 -21.53
N ASP A 16 9.19 -9.54 -21.30
CA ASP A 16 8.70 -9.10 -19.98
C ASP A 16 7.97 -10.16 -19.16
N ARG A 17 8.26 -11.45 -19.39
CA ARG A 17 7.76 -12.55 -18.53
C ARG A 17 8.00 -12.34 -17.02
N PRO A 18 9.11 -11.72 -16.56
CA PRO A 18 9.31 -11.40 -15.15
C PRO A 18 8.35 -10.33 -14.59
N ALA A 19 7.65 -9.56 -15.44
CA ALA A 19 6.72 -8.51 -15.03
C ALA A 19 5.33 -9.04 -14.62
N VAL A 20 5.07 -10.34 -14.80
CA VAL A 20 3.79 -10.96 -14.40
C VAL A 20 3.74 -11.06 -12.88
N GLN A 21 3.06 -10.09 -12.27
CA GLN A 21 2.72 -10.12 -10.86
C GLN A 21 1.56 -11.09 -10.63
N VAL A 22 1.80 -12.10 -9.78
CA VAL A 22 0.76 -13.00 -9.29
C VAL A 22 0.64 -12.77 -7.81
N GLY A 23 -0.44 -12.11 -7.40
CA GLY A 23 -0.77 -11.92 -5.99
C GLY A 23 -1.58 -13.10 -5.42
N ASP A 24 -1.49 -13.27 -4.11
CA ASP A 24 -2.29 -14.18 -3.29
C ASP A 24 -3.17 -13.36 -2.33
N PRO A 25 -4.43 -13.04 -2.71
CA PRO A 25 -5.31 -12.21 -1.87
C PRO A 25 -5.68 -12.89 -0.54
N TYR A 26 -5.55 -14.21 -0.42
CA TYR A 26 -5.79 -14.91 0.85
C TYR A 26 -4.64 -14.67 1.82
N ALA A 27 -3.40 -14.83 1.35
CA ALA A 27 -2.21 -14.52 2.14
C ALA A 27 -2.18 -13.03 2.51
N GLU A 28 -2.56 -12.13 1.60
CA GLU A 28 -2.68 -10.70 1.87
C GLU A 28 -3.71 -10.42 2.98
N LYS A 29 -4.89 -11.05 2.95
CA LYS A 29 -5.88 -10.87 4.04
C LYS A 29 -5.35 -11.38 5.39
N LEU A 30 -4.66 -12.52 5.42
CA LEU A 30 -4.03 -13.01 6.66
C LEU A 30 -2.96 -12.06 7.16
N LEU A 31 -2.18 -11.45 6.26
CA LEU A 31 -1.18 -10.44 6.58
C LEU A 31 -1.80 -9.17 7.16
N ILE A 32 -2.94 -8.71 6.63
CA ILE A 32 -3.70 -7.57 7.19
C ILE A 32 -4.14 -7.86 8.64
N GLU A 33 -4.76 -9.02 8.87
CA GLU A 33 -5.22 -9.42 10.22
C GLU A 33 -4.06 -9.57 11.21
N CYS A 34 -2.94 -10.14 10.76
CA CYS A 34 -1.73 -10.22 11.58
C CYS A 34 -1.18 -8.83 11.89
N ASN A 35 -1.14 -7.91 10.92
CA ASN A 35 -0.67 -6.55 11.11
C ASN A 35 -1.54 -5.78 12.12
N GLU A 36 -2.87 -5.90 12.04
CA GLU A 36 -3.77 -5.32 13.04
C GLU A 36 -3.47 -5.86 14.44
N ALA A 37 -3.32 -7.17 14.60
CA ALA A 37 -2.98 -7.78 15.89
C ALA A 37 -1.61 -7.31 16.44
N LEU A 38 -0.60 -7.15 15.57
CA LEU A 38 0.71 -6.64 15.96
C LEU A 38 0.63 -5.18 16.46
N ILE A 39 -0.19 -4.35 15.81
CA ILE A 39 -0.40 -2.95 16.19
C ILE A 39 -1.19 -2.84 17.49
N ASP A 40 -2.26 -3.63 17.65
CA ASP A 40 -3.09 -3.65 18.85
C ASP A 40 -2.29 -4.04 20.11
N GLU A 41 -1.30 -4.93 19.96
CA GLU A 41 -0.38 -5.31 21.04
C GLU A 41 0.82 -4.36 21.20
N GLY A 42 0.98 -3.36 20.32
CA GLY A 42 2.04 -2.37 20.40
C GLY A 42 3.44 -2.92 20.09
N LEU A 43 3.53 -3.95 19.24
CA LEU A 43 4.78 -4.70 18.98
C LEU A 43 5.62 -4.13 17.83
N VAL A 44 5.09 -3.16 17.07
CA VAL A 44 5.71 -2.60 15.87
C VAL A 44 6.34 -1.25 16.18
N LEU A 45 7.66 -1.14 16.01
CA LEU A 45 8.39 0.13 16.10
C LEU A 45 8.33 0.88 14.76
N SER A 46 8.52 0.14 13.66
CA SER A 46 8.33 0.62 12.30
C SER A 46 7.95 -0.54 11.39
N ALA A 47 7.28 -0.26 10.28
CA ALA A 47 6.87 -1.26 9.31
C ALA A 47 6.88 -0.69 7.90
N ARG A 48 7.12 -1.55 6.91
CA ARG A 48 7.03 -1.17 5.50
C ARG A 48 6.72 -2.37 4.60
N ASP A 49 5.90 -2.15 3.59
CA ASP A 49 5.57 -3.13 2.56
C ASP A 49 6.74 -3.35 1.58
N LEU A 50 6.89 -4.57 1.06
CA LEU A 50 7.91 -4.86 0.05
C LEU A 50 7.29 -4.73 -1.35
N GLY A 51 7.42 -3.54 -1.94
CA GLY A 51 7.05 -3.27 -3.32
C GLY A 51 8.26 -3.25 -4.26
N ALA A 52 8.38 -2.15 -5.01
CA ALA A 52 9.50 -1.88 -5.90
C ALA A 52 10.85 -2.00 -5.19
N ALA A 53 11.83 -2.62 -5.85
CA ALA A 53 13.16 -2.92 -5.30
C ALA A 53 13.17 -3.88 -4.08
N GLY A 54 12.04 -4.53 -3.78
CA GLY A 54 11.96 -5.65 -2.85
C GLY A 54 12.42 -5.33 -1.43
N LEU A 55 13.15 -6.27 -0.84
CA LEU A 55 13.69 -6.12 0.52
C LEU A 55 14.68 -4.95 0.60
N GLY A 56 15.52 -4.77 -0.43
CA GLY A 56 16.56 -3.75 -0.45
C GLY A 56 16.00 -2.34 -0.44
N GLY A 57 14.95 -2.08 -1.23
CA GLY A 57 14.15 -0.88 -1.06
C GLY A 57 13.61 -0.85 0.36
N ALA A 58 12.83 -1.89 0.72
CA ALA A 58 12.03 -1.94 1.92
C ALA A 58 12.75 -1.48 3.20
N SER A 59 13.83 -2.20 3.51
CA SER A 59 14.59 -2.06 4.74
C SER A 59 15.56 -0.88 4.72
N SER A 60 16.12 -0.50 3.55
CA SER A 60 17.02 0.66 3.48
C SER A 60 16.29 1.97 3.75
N GLU A 61 15.08 2.15 3.21
CA GLU A 61 14.26 3.34 3.49
C GLU A 61 13.78 3.38 4.95
N LEU A 62 13.44 2.21 5.52
CA LEU A 62 13.02 2.10 6.91
C LEU A 62 14.12 2.62 7.84
N VAL A 63 15.37 2.15 7.68
CA VAL A 63 16.48 2.59 8.54
C VAL A 63 16.97 4.00 8.20
N ALA A 64 16.96 4.41 6.93
CA ALA A 64 17.33 5.76 6.54
C ALA A 64 16.41 6.82 7.16
N LYS A 65 15.08 6.58 7.16
CA LYS A 65 14.10 7.46 7.83
C LYS A 65 14.33 7.58 9.34
N GLY A 66 14.86 6.52 9.97
CA GLY A 66 15.26 6.52 11.38
C GLY A 66 16.62 7.15 11.66
N GLY A 67 17.41 7.48 10.63
CA GLY A 67 18.80 7.94 10.80
C GLY A 67 19.74 6.81 11.24
N HIS A 68 19.44 5.57 10.86
CA HIS A 68 20.15 4.36 11.22
C HIS A 68 20.69 3.61 10.00
N GLY A 69 21.58 2.65 10.26
CA GLY A 69 21.99 1.61 9.34
C GLY A 69 21.30 0.28 9.64
N ALA A 70 21.70 -0.77 8.95
CA ALA A 70 21.22 -2.13 9.20
C ALA A 70 22.31 -3.15 8.90
N ARG A 71 22.27 -4.29 9.58
CA ARG A 71 23.01 -5.49 9.18
C ARG A 71 22.04 -6.61 8.87
N ILE A 72 21.94 -6.98 7.60
CA ILE A 72 21.00 -7.98 7.09
C ILE A 72 21.74 -9.21 6.57
N ASP A 73 21.26 -10.38 6.98
CA ASP A 73 21.70 -11.69 6.55
C ASP A 73 20.71 -12.21 5.49
N LEU A 74 21.08 -12.13 4.22
CA LEU A 74 20.17 -12.41 3.10
C LEU A 74 19.74 -13.88 3.02
N ASP A 75 20.58 -14.81 3.52
CA ASP A 75 20.26 -16.23 3.65
C ASP A 75 19.15 -16.54 4.67
N ARG A 76 18.78 -15.59 5.53
CA ARG A 76 17.65 -15.75 6.47
C ARG A 76 16.30 -15.37 5.87
N VAL A 77 16.28 -14.78 4.69
CA VAL A 77 15.04 -14.41 3.98
C VAL A 77 14.40 -15.68 3.44
N HIS A 78 13.09 -15.85 3.64
CA HIS A 78 12.37 -16.96 3.03
C HIS A 78 12.43 -16.87 1.50
N GLN A 79 12.88 -17.96 0.86
CA GLN A 79 13.04 -18.01 -0.60
C GLN A 79 11.90 -18.79 -1.22
N ARG A 80 11.31 -18.25 -2.29
CA ARG A 80 10.30 -18.96 -3.08
C ARG A 80 10.93 -20.00 -4.00
N GLU A 81 12.12 -19.70 -4.49
CA GLU A 81 12.87 -20.54 -5.43
C GLU A 81 14.21 -20.95 -4.77
N PRO A 82 14.65 -22.21 -4.94
CA PRO A 82 15.91 -22.64 -4.35
C PRO A 82 17.11 -22.02 -5.10
N ASN A 83 18.19 -21.73 -4.36
CA ASN A 83 19.45 -21.21 -4.90
C ASN A 83 19.35 -19.81 -5.51
N MET A 84 18.49 -18.95 -4.96
CA MET A 84 18.49 -17.53 -5.35
C MET A 84 19.82 -16.88 -4.99
N SER A 85 20.37 -16.09 -5.91
CA SER A 85 21.54 -15.28 -5.66
C SER A 85 21.24 -14.15 -4.65
N PRO A 86 22.26 -13.57 -4.01
CA PRO A 86 22.05 -12.48 -3.05
C PRO A 86 21.30 -11.28 -3.65
N LEU A 87 21.59 -10.96 -4.92
CA LEU A 87 20.94 -9.87 -5.64
C LEU A 87 19.45 -10.17 -5.90
N GLU A 88 19.13 -11.40 -6.29
CA GLU A 88 17.75 -11.83 -6.48
C GLU A 88 16.98 -11.80 -5.15
N ILE A 89 17.57 -12.26 -4.05
CA ILE A 89 16.93 -12.18 -2.72
C ILE A 89 16.65 -10.72 -2.33
N LEU A 90 17.63 -9.84 -2.54
CA LEU A 90 17.53 -8.44 -2.14
C LEU A 90 16.48 -7.67 -2.96
N LEU A 91 16.43 -7.90 -4.27
CA LEU A 91 15.62 -7.11 -5.21
C LEU A 91 14.34 -7.80 -5.68
N ALA A 92 14.08 -9.05 -5.29
CA ALA A 92 12.85 -9.75 -5.66
C ALA A 92 11.62 -8.95 -5.22
N GLU A 93 10.69 -8.73 -6.16
CA GLU A 93 9.40 -8.06 -5.97
C GLU A 93 8.27 -9.07 -5.78
N SER A 94 8.56 -10.22 -5.13
CA SER A 94 7.52 -11.19 -4.77
C SER A 94 6.50 -10.54 -3.84
N GLN A 95 5.22 -10.88 -4.04
CA GLN A 95 4.10 -10.23 -3.37
C GLN A 95 3.90 -10.76 -1.93
N GLU A 96 2.95 -10.14 -1.22
CA GLU A 96 2.51 -10.44 0.15
C GLU A 96 3.63 -10.45 1.21
N ARG A 97 4.47 -9.42 1.24
CA ARG A 97 5.56 -9.30 2.23
C ARG A 97 5.58 -7.94 2.92
N MET A 98 5.90 -7.97 4.21
CA MET A 98 6.12 -6.81 5.06
C MET A 98 7.45 -6.94 5.80
N CYS A 99 8.13 -5.82 6.00
CA CYS A 99 9.30 -5.68 6.85
C CYS A 99 8.87 -4.95 8.13
N TYR A 100 9.29 -5.46 9.30
CA TYR A 100 8.98 -4.88 10.60
C TYR A 100 10.27 -4.65 11.39
N GLU A 101 10.34 -3.53 12.09
CA GLU A 101 11.26 -3.30 13.20
C GLU A 101 10.52 -3.59 14.51
N VAL A 102 11.11 -4.45 15.33
CA VAL A 102 10.51 -5.00 16.55
C VAL A 102 11.58 -5.02 17.64
N ALA A 103 11.20 -4.74 18.88
CA ALA A 103 12.12 -4.85 20.00
C ALA A 103 12.57 -6.32 20.21
N PRO A 104 13.84 -6.59 20.59
CA PRO A 104 14.34 -7.95 20.74
C PRO A 104 13.50 -8.85 21.68
N GLU A 105 12.93 -8.28 22.73
CA GLU A 105 12.05 -8.95 23.69
C GLU A 105 10.69 -9.37 23.10
N ASP A 106 10.23 -8.73 22.03
CA ASP A 106 8.92 -8.94 21.41
C ASP A 106 8.97 -9.91 20.23
N VAL A 107 10.17 -10.27 19.75
CA VAL A 107 10.36 -11.15 18.57
C VAL A 107 9.59 -12.46 18.67
N ASP A 108 9.64 -13.13 19.83
CA ASP A 108 8.94 -14.41 20.00
C ASP A 108 7.42 -14.21 19.98
N ARG A 109 6.92 -13.09 20.51
CA ARG A 109 5.49 -12.76 20.45
C ARG A 109 5.03 -12.49 19.02
N VAL A 110 5.83 -11.80 18.23
CA VAL A 110 5.56 -11.57 16.80
C VAL A 110 5.53 -12.88 16.02
N ARG A 111 6.45 -13.81 16.30
CA ARG A 111 6.44 -15.14 15.69
C ARG A 111 5.18 -15.94 16.04
N ASP A 112 4.74 -15.90 17.29
CA ASP A 112 3.51 -16.57 17.72
C ASP A 112 2.27 -16.01 17.00
N LEU A 113 2.20 -14.70 16.82
CA LEU A 113 1.13 -14.06 16.05
C LEU A 113 1.19 -14.44 14.57
N ALA A 114 2.35 -14.35 13.93
CA ALA A 114 2.50 -14.77 12.53
C ALA A 114 2.10 -16.24 12.33
N ALA A 115 2.52 -17.15 13.23
CA ALA A 115 2.15 -18.56 13.18
C ALA A 115 0.64 -18.79 13.37
N ARG A 116 -0.03 -17.98 14.21
CA ARG A 116 -1.50 -18.04 14.38
C ARG A 116 -2.24 -17.76 13.07
N PHE A 117 -1.69 -16.92 12.21
CA PHE A 117 -2.24 -16.57 10.90
C PHE A 117 -1.63 -17.37 9.74
N ASP A 118 -0.86 -18.43 10.03
CA ASP A 118 -0.18 -19.28 9.03
C ASP A 118 0.80 -18.51 8.13
N LEU A 119 1.45 -17.48 8.68
CA LEU A 119 2.42 -16.63 7.99
C LEU A 119 3.86 -16.99 8.38
N GLY A 120 4.75 -17.06 7.40
CA GLY A 120 6.18 -17.23 7.64
C GLY A 120 6.81 -15.95 8.21
N CYS A 121 7.51 -16.07 9.34
CA CYS A 121 8.24 -14.97 9.97
C CYS A 121 9.73 -15.33 10.18
N SER A 122 10.64 -14.44 9.78
CA SER A 122 12.09 -14.61 9.98
C SER A 122 12.74 -13.31 10.44
N VAL A 123 13.68 -13.42 11.38
CA VAL A 123 14.53 -12.30 11.79
C VAL A 123 15.73 -12.27 10.86
N VAL A 124 15.70 -11.34 9.90
CA VAL A 124 16.68 -11.27 8.82
C VAL A 124 17.89 -10.38 9.15
N GLY A 125 17.85 -9.62 10.24
CA GLY A 125 18.91 -8.68 10.59
C GLY A 125 18.61 -7.83 11.80
N GLU A 126 19.45 -6.82 12.02
CA GLU A 126 19.37 -5.88 13.14
C GLU A 126 19.56 -4.45 12.63
N VAL A 127 18.85 -3.49 13.24
CA VAL A 127 19.10 -2.06 13.04
C VAL A 127 20.38 -1.69 13.77
N THR A 128 21.26 -0.95 13.11
CA THR A 128 22.59 -0.59 13.65
C THR A 128 22.89 0.89 13.46
N GLU A 129 23.94 1.40 14.08
CA GLU A 129 24.51 2.69 13.68
C GLU A 129 25.32 2.54 12.36
N GLY A 130 25.38 3.60 11.56
CA GLY A 130 26.25 3.66 10.37
C GLY A 130 25.58 3.18 9.08
N ASN A 131 26.26 2.28 8.36
CA ASN A 131 25.89 1.89 7.00
C ASN A 131 24.77 0.85 6.95
N TYR A 132 24.09 0.80 5.81
CA TYR A 132 23.24 -0.32 5.41
C TYR A 132 24.13 -1.41 4.80
N VAL A 133 24.18 -2.55 5.48
CA VAL A 133 25.06 -3.68 5.16
C VAL A 133 24.24 -4.94 4.95
N CYS A 134 24.39 -5.57 3.79
CA CYS A 134 23.84 -6.90 3.51
C CYS A 134 24.96 -7.91 3.33
N THR A 135 24.83 -9.08 3.95
CA THR A 135 25.81 -10.18 3.82
C THR A 135 25.14 -11.47 3.37
N PHE A 136 25.94 -12.33 2.76
CA PHE A 136 25.53 -13.66 2.31
C PHE A 136 26.67 -14.67 2.50
N PRO A 137 26.39 -15.98 2.66
CA PRO A 137 27.43 -17.01 2.72
C PRO A 137 28.28 -17.06 1.44
N ALA A 138 29.60 -17.02 1.58
CA ALA A 138 30.53 -16.95 0.43
C ALA A 138 30.56 -18.24 -0.42
N ASP A 139 30.13 -19.38 0.14
CA ASP A 139 30.02 -20.66 -0.55
C ASP A 139 28.64 -20.91 -1.17
N GLY A 140 27.73 -19.94 -1.08
CA GLY A 140 26.37 -20.01 -1.63
C GLY A 140 25.41 -20.90 -0.86
N ALA A 141 25.83 -21.49 0.26
CA ALA A 141 25.00 -22.34 1.09
C ALA A 141 24.91 -21.76 2.51
N GLY A 142 23.71 -21.30 2.89
CA GLY A 142 23.41 -20.90 4.27
C GLY A 142 23.67 -22.04 5.24
N ASP A 143 24.60 -21.84 6.18
CA ASP A 143 24.69 -22.64 7.39
C ASP A 143 23.61 -22.15 8.36
N GLU A 144 22.71 -23.04 8.80
CA GLU A 144 21.69 -22.75 9.84
C GLU A 144 22.29 -22.21 11.16
N ARG A 145 23.61 -22.37 11.35
CA ARG A 145 24.39 -21.91 12.51
C ARG A 145 25.21 -20.64 12.25
N GLY A 146 25.24 -20.12 11.01
CA GLY A 146 25.90 -18.86 10.64
C GLY A 146 27.43 -18.83 10.81
N ASN A 147 28.12 -19.97 10.85
CA ASN A 147 29.56 -20.05 11.14
C ASN A 147 30.47 -20.02 9.90
N GLY A 148 29.91 -19.88 8.70
CA GLY A 148 30.64 -19.77 7.43
C GLY A 148 31.25 -18.38 7.19
N GLU A 149 32.24 -18.31 6.28
CA GLU A 149 32.74 -17.04 5.77
C GLU A 149 31.61 -16.34 5.00
N ARG A 150 31.39 -15.05 5.29
CA ARG A 150 30.31 -14.25 4.69
C ARG A 150 30.91 -13.18 3.81
N GLU A 151 30.35 -13.01 2.63
CA GLU A 151 30.68 -11.91 1.73
C GLU A 151 29.76 -10.72 1.97
N THR A 152 30.31 -9.52 1.81
CA THR A 152 29.55 -8.27 1.83
C THR A 152 28.97 -8.02 0.45
N VAL A 153 27.65 -7.97 0.36
CA VAL A 153 26.90 -7.74 -0.89
C VAL A 153 26.60 -6.24 -1.06
N VAL A 154 26.25 -5.58 0.04
CA VAL A 154 25.98 -4.13 0.09
C VAL A 154 26.69 -3.56 1.31
N ASP A 155 27.32 -2.40 1.15
CA ASP A 155 27.87 -1.59 2.24
C ASP A 155 27.90 -0.13 1.79
N VAL A 156 26.83 0.60 2.11
CA VAL A 156 26.67 2.01 1.76
C VAL A 156 25.93 2.76 2.87
N PRO A 157 26.12 4.07 3.01
CA PRO A 157 25.25 4.90 3.84
C PRO A 157 23.78 4.71 3.44
N ALA A 158 22.89 4.47 4.40
CA ALA A 158 21.47 4.21 4.13
C ALA A 158 20.80 5.38 3.37
N GLU A 159 21.21 6.62 3.68
CA GLU A 159 20.71 7.84 3.02
C GLU A 159 20.89 7.81 1.49
N PHE A 160 21.94 7.17 0.97
CA PHE A 160 22.17 7.09 -0.49
C PHE A 160 21.17 6.18 -1.20
N LEU A 161 20.58 5.22 -0.50
CA LEU A 161 19.59 4.30 -1.04
C LEU A 161 18.15 4.86 -0.93
N ALA A 162 17.89 5.71 0.05
CA ALA A 162 16.59 6.33 0.26
C ALA A 162 16.45 7.65 -0.53
N ASP A 163 17.02 8.74 -0.02
CA ASP A 163 16.80 10.11 -0.53
C ASP A 163 18.06 10.71 -1.21
N GLY A 164 19.12 9.94 -1.36
CA GLY A 164 20.40 10.41 -1.92
C GLY A 164 20.45 10.49 -3.44
N ALA A 165 19.39 10.08 -4.14
CA ALA A 165 19.32 10.20 -5.59
C ALA A 165 19.27 11.68 -6.00
N PRO A 166 20.12 12.14 -6.95
CA PRO A 166 20.11 13.53 -7.38
C PRO A 166 18.79 13.87 -8.09
N THR A 167 18.21 15.00 -7.75
CA THR A 167 17.03 15.54 -8.43
C THR A 167 17.42 16.08 -9.81
N ASN A 168 16.60 15.81 -10.82
CA ASN A 168 16.74 16.43 -12.14
C ASN A 168 15.78 17.62 -12.23
N ASP A 169 16.33 18.82 -12.43
CA ASP A 169 15.55 20.02 -12.76
C ASP A 169 15.41 20.10 -14.28
N LEU A 170 14.22 19.78 -14.77
CA LEU A 170 13.91 19.75 -16.21
C LEU A 170 13.13 21.01 -16.57
N ASP A 171 13.55 21.67 -17.65
CA ASP A 171 12.80 22.78 -18.22
C ASP A 171 11.39 22.32 -18.58
N SER A 172 10.38 22.95 -17.97
CA SER A 172 8.98 22.76 -18.34
C SER A 172 8.55 23.84 -19.32
N VAL A 173 7.81 23.44 -20.34
CA VAL A 173 7.21 24.36 -21.32
C VAL A 173 5.71 24.17 -21.26
N ASP A 174 4.97 25.27 -21.12
CA ASP A 174 3.51 25.22 -21.21
C ASP A 174 3.09 24.60 -22.54
N PRO A 175 2.27 23.53 -22.53
CA PRO A 175 1.83 22.91 -23.77
C PRO A 175 0.99 23.91 -24.56
N VAL A 176 1.21 23.98 -25.87
CA VAL A 176 0.35 24.75 -26.76
C VAL A 176 -1.02 24.07 -26.77
N GLN A 177 -2.03 24.77 -26.25
CA GLN A 177 -3.40 24.31 -26.32
C GLN A 177 -3.84 24.33 -27.79
N PRO A 178 -4.22 23.18 -28.38
CA PRO A 178 -4.72 23.18 -29.75
C PRO A 178 -6.03 23.97 -29.82
N ASP A 179 -6.26 24.65 -30.94
CA ASP A 179 -7.56 25.27 -31.21
C ASP A 179 -8.64 24.19 -31.20
N ARG A 180 -9.77 24.50 -30.57
CA ARG A 180 -10.89 23.58 -30.46
C ARG A 180 -11.65 23.51 -31.79
N ASP A 181 -11.40 22.46 -32.56
CA ASP A 181 -12.17 22.15 -33.77
C ASP A 181 -13.46 21.41 -33.37
N LEU A 182 -14.59 22.10 -33.41
CA LEU A 182 -15.90 21.53 -33.09
C LEU A 182 -16.56 21.02 -34.37
N PRO A 183 -16.95 19.73 -34.43
CA PRO A 183 -17.66 19.22 -35.60
C PRO A 183 -19.03 19.88 -35.73
N ASP A 184 -19.43 20.20 -36.97
CA ASP A 184 -20.77 20.67 -37.29
C ASP A 184 -21.70 19.46 -37.44
N VAL A 185 -22.27 19.01 -36.32
CA VAL A 185 -23.14 17.83 -36.21
C VAL A 185 -24.49 18.19 -35.61
N ALA A 186 -25.54 17.47 -36.01
CA ALA A 186 -26.85 17.64 -35.42
C ALA A 186 -26.84 17.26 -33.93
N LEU A 187 -27.58 17.99 -33.09
CA LEU A 187 -27.59 17.76 -31.63
C LEU A 187 -27.94 16.31 -31.25
N ALA A 188 -28.86 15.67 -31.97
CA ALA A 188 -29.23 14.28 -31.73
C ALA A 188 -28.06 13.32 -31.98
N GLU A 189 -27.32 13.53 -33.07
CA GLU A 189 -26.13 12.75 -33.41
C GLU A 189 -25.00 12.99 -32.40
N ALA A 190 -24.79 14.25 -32.00
CA ALA A 190 -23.82 14.60 -30.95
C ALA A 190 -24.16 13.93 -29.61
N PHE A 191 -25.44 13.91 -29.23
CA PHE A 191 -25.90 13.24 -28.01
C PHE A 191 -25.67 11.73 -28.06
N GLU A 192 -26.04 11.07 -29.17
CA GLU A 192 -25.79 9.64 -29.36
C GLU A 192 -24.30 9.32 -29.32
N ALA A 193 -23.46 10.12 -29.98
CA ALA A 193 -22.00 9.98 -29.94
C ALA A 193 -21.46 10.10 -28.52
N VAL A 194 -21.90 11.12 -27.77
CA VAL A 194 -21.44 11.32 -26.39
C VAL A 194 -21.94 10.23 -25.45
N VAL A 195 -23.18 9.76 -25.53
CA VAL A 195 -23.69 8.75 -24.58
C VAL A 195 -23.21 7.33 -24.92
N SER A 196 -22.85 7.07 -26.18
CA SER A 196 -22.30 5.78 -26.60
C SER A 196 -20.78 5.66 -26.41
N ASP A 197 -20.06 6.75 -26.17
CA ASP A 197 -18.61 6.72 -25.94
C ASP A 197 -18.28 5.92 -24.65
N PRO A 198 -17.32 4.97 -24.69
CA PRO A 198 -16.95 4.18 -23.52
C PRO A 198 -16.53 4.99 -22.29
N THR A 199 -16.07 6.24 -22.45
CA THR A 199 -15.64 7.13 -21.36
C THR A 199 -16.84 7.64 -20.55
N THR A 200 -17.97 7.89 -21.19
CA THR A 200 -19.20 8.48 -20.63
C THR A 200 -20.33 7.47 -20.45
N ALA A 201 -20.31 6.37 -21.21
CA ALA A 201 -21.27 5.28 -21.09
C ALA A 201 -21.28 4.66 -19.69
N SER A 202 -22.34 3.94 -19.36
CA SER A 202 -22.47 3.29 -18.06
C SER A 202 -21.28 2.38 -17.75
N LYS A 203 -20.73 2.53 -16.54
CA LYS A 203 -19.65 1.68 -15.99
C LYS A 203 -20.21 0.51 -15.17
N GLU A 204 -21.51 0.24 -15.28
CA GLU A 204 -22.20 -0.81 -14.54
C GLU A 204 -21.61 -2.20 -14.71
N TRP A 205 -21.08 -2.49 -15.90
CA TRP A 205 -20.38 -3.75 -16.13
C TRP A 205 -19.11 -3.87 -15.27
N VAL A 206 -18.42 -2.77 -14.96
CA VAL A 206 -17.22 -2.76 -14.12
C VAL A 206 -17.62 -3.05 -12.68
N TYR A 207 -18.44 -2.19 -12.08
CA TYR A 207 -18.70 -2.28 -10.65
C TYR A 207 -19.51 -3.52 -10.26
N ARG A 208 -20.37 -4.09 -11.13
CA ARG A 208 -21.08 -5.34 -10.82
C ARG A 208 -20.18 -6.57 -10.63
N GLN A 209 -18.91 -6.50 -11.03
CA GLN A 209 -17.96 -7.61 -10.86
C GLN A 209 -17.34 -7.67 -9.47
N TYR A 210 -17.48 -6.59 -8.69
CA TYR A 210 -16.90 -6.48 -7.35
C TYR A 210 -17.99 -6.52 -6.29
N ASP A 211 -17.61 -6.96 -5.09
CA ASP A 211 -18.45 -6.86 -3.91
C ASP A 211 -18.31 -5.46 -3.30
N HIS A 212 -19.44 -4.85 -2.92
CA HIS A 212 -19.48 -3.53 -2.28
C HIS A 212 -20.15 -3.58 -0.90
N GLU A 213 -20.50 -4.76 -0.40
CA GLU A 213 -21.28 -4.94 0.81
C GLU A 213 -20.43 -5.45 1.99
N VAL A 214 -19.30 -6.11 1.72
CA VAL A 214 -18.37 -6.62 2.73
C VAL A 214 -17.87 -5.47 3.60
N GLY A 215 -17.96 -5.66 4.92
CA GLY A 215 -17.68 -4.63 5.93
C GLY A 215 -18.91 -3.84 6.37
N LEU A 216 -20.04 -3.93 5.64
CA LEU A 216 -21.33 -3.31 5.98
C LEU A 216 -21.24 -1.79 6.25
N ARG A 217 -20.31 -1.12 5.57
CA ARG A 217 -20.04 0.32 5.69
C ARG A 217 -20.46 1.11 4.46
N THR A 218 -20.82 0.48 3.35
CA THR A 218 -21.22 1.19 2.13
C THR A 218 -22.61 1.79 2.32
N ALA A 219 -22.69 3.13 2.28
CA ALA A 219 -23.92 3.90 2.39
C ALA A 219 -24.44 4.37 1.02
N VAL A 220 -23.53 4.60 0.07
CA VAL A 220 -23.86 4.85 -1.34
C VAL A 220 -22.97 3.96 -2.20
N ASP A 221 -23.62 3.10 -3.00
CA ASP A 221 -22.99 2.15 -3.91
C ASP A 221 -22.34 2.85 -5.13
N PRO A 222 -21.40 2.18 -5.82
CA PRO A 222 -20.84 2.71 -7.06
C PRO A 222 -21.91 2.83 -8.17
N GLY A 223 -21.77 3.87 -9.00
CA GLY A 223 -22.71 4.19 -10.07
C GLY A 223 -23.39 5.55 -9.92
N ASP A 224 -23.28 6.16 -8.74
CA ASP A 224 -23.66 7.55 -8.46
C ASP A 224 -22.46 8.51 -8.60
N ASP A 225 -22.66 9.78 -8.25
CA ASP A 225 -21.63 10.85 -8.32
C ASP A 225 -20.43 10.60 -7.39
N ALA A 226 -20.63 9.86 -6.28
CA ALA A 226 -19.57 9.49 -5.33
C ALA A 226 -19.93 8.23 -4.53
N ALA A 227 -18.91 7.45 -4.15
CA ALA A 227 -19.05 6.39 -3.16
C ALA A 227 -19.04 6.98 -1.74
N VAL A 228 -19.92 6.51 -0.85
CA VAL A 228 -20.01 6.99 0.54
C VAL A 228 -19.90 5.82 1.51
N MET A 229 -18.99 5.94 2.47
CA MET A 229 -18.74 4.93 3.52
C MET A 229 -19.12 5.48 4.90
N ALA A 230 -19.89 4.72 5.66
CA ALA A 230 -20.24 4.99 7.04
C ALA A 230 -19.07 4.68 7.99
N MET A 231 -18.81 5.59 8.92
CA MET A 231 -17.83 5.42 10.00
C MET A 231 -18.55 5.17 11.32
N TYR A 232 -18.50 3.93 11.82
CA TYR A 232 -19.21 3.56 13.05
C TYR A 232 -18.38 3.78 14.34
N GLU A 233 -17.06 3.87 14.23
CA GLU A 233 -16.13 3.94 15.36
C GLU A 233 -15.58 5.35 15.57
N THR A 234 -16.44 6.36 15.47
CA THR A 234 -16.11 7.67 16.03
C THR A 234 -16.50 7.68 17.51
N GLU A 235 -15.67 7.04 18.35
CA GLU A 235 -15.64 7.45 19.75
C GLU A 235 -15.22 8.93 19.77
N THR A 236 -16.22 9.80 19.85
CA THR A 236 -16.04 11.22 20.16
C THR A 236 -15.61 11.29 21.62
N GLY A 237 -14.35 10.95 21.87
CA GLY A 237 -13.81 10.67 23.20
C GLY A 237 -12.31 10.98 23.33
N ARG A 238 -11.78 11.87 22.49
CA ARG A 238 -10.50 12.56 22.74
C ARG A 238 -10.75 14.05 22.63
N ASN A 239 -10.85 14.70 23.79
CA ASN A 239 -10.99 16.15 23.98
C ASN A 239 -10.10 16.93 23.01
N ALA A 240 -10.72 17.55 22.00
CA ALA A 240 -10.11 18.62 21.23
C ALA A 240 -11.12 19.77 21.15
N GLY A 241 -10.91 20.79 21.99
CA GLY A 241 -11.44 22.13 21.80
C GLY A 241 -12.88 22.37 22.27
N GLU A 242 -13.02 23.30 23.22
CA GLU A 242 -14.28 23.85 23.71
C GLU A 242 -15.20 24.33 22.58
N GLY A 243 -16.47 23.92 22.62
CA GLY A 243 -17.56 24.44 21.81
C GLY A 243 -18.89 23.96 22.38
N GLU A 244 -19.61 24.85 23.05
CA GLU A 244 -20.89 24.61 23.71
C GLU A 244 -21.94 24.01 22.75
N VAL A 245 -22.51 22.87 23.13
CA VAL A 245 -23.72 22.32 22.49
C VAL A 245 -24.93 22.94 23.17
N ALA A 246 -25.64 23.80 22.44
CA ALA A 246 -26.97 24.26 22.84
C ALA A 246 -28.00 23.18 22.46
N ASP A 247 -28.62 22.63 23.50
CA ASP A 247 -29.82 21.82 23.50
C ASP A 247 -31.01 22.68 23.02
N ASP A 248 -31.71 22.27 21.97
CA ASP A 248 -33.06 22.77 21.70
C ASP A 248 -33.98 21.60 21.33
N ALA A 249 -34.97 21.45 22.21
CA ALA A 249 -35.91 20.37 22.33
C ALA A 249 -37.05 20.43 21.30
N GLU A 250 -37.50 19.24 20.93
CA GLU A 250 -38.90 18.81 20.72
C GLU A 250 -39.89 19.82 20.09
N ALA A 251 -40.28 19.54 18.84
CA ALA A 251 -41.52 20.04 18.26
C ALA A 251 -42.53 18.89 18.10
N GLU A 252 -43.27 18.60 19.16
CA GLU A 252 -44.59 17.96 19.03
C GLU A 252 -45.62 19.03 18.65
N VAL A 253 -46.18 18.92 17.44
CA VAL A 253 -47.31 19.75 17.02
C VAL A 253 -48.59 19.02 17.41
N GLY A 254 -49.16 19.45 18.54
CA GLY A 254 -50.50 19.11 18.99
C GLY A 254 -51.56 19.80 18.12
N ASP A 255 -52.52 18.99 17.71
CA ASP A 255 -53.83 19.32 17.16
C ASP A 255 -54.62 20.16 18.18
N ASP A 256 -55.15 21.31 17.77
CA ASP A 256 -56.34 21.88 18.40
C ASP A 256 -57.08 22.78 17.41
N ALA A 257 -58.33 22.38 17.18
CA ALA A 257 -59.36 23.09 16.46
C ALA A 257 -60.02 24.16 17.34
N ASP A 258 -60.69 25.11 16.66
CA ASP A 258 -61.67 26.13 17.10
C ASP A 258 -61.17 27.52 16.66
N GLY A 259 -61.87 28.30 15.82
CA GLY A 259 -63.30 28.58 15.78
C GLY A 259 -63.46 30.10 15.96
N GLU A 260 -64.28 30.73 15.11
CA GLU A 260 -64.64 32.17 15.10
C GLU A 260 -63.57 33.12 14.50
N GLY A 261 -63.85 34.07 13.61
CA GLY A 261 -65.10 34.60 13.06
C GLY A 261 -64.89 36.07 12.64
N ILE A 262 -65.53 36.43 11.53
CA ILE A 262 -65.97 37.77 11.07
C ILE A 262 -64.95 38.88 10.73
N GLY A 263 -65.03 39.33 9.46
CA GLY A 263 -64.45 40.55 8.92
C GLY A 263 -64.47 40.57 7.39
#